data_AF-A0A1G2ZAS4-F1
#
_entry.id   AF-A0A1G2ZAS4-F1
#
_cell.length_a   1.000
_cell.length_b   1.000
_cell.length_c   1.000
_cell.angle_alpha   90.00
_cell.angle_beta   90.00
_cell.angle_gamma   90.00
#
_symmetry.space_group_name_H-M   'P 1'
#
loop_
_entity.id
_entity.type
_entity.pdbx_description
1 polymer ?
#
loop_
_entity_poly.entity_id
_entity_poly.type
_entity_poly.pdbx_seq_one_letter_code
_entity_poly.pdbx_strand_id
1 'polypeptide(L)'
;MRRRATARQRKIAAVIAAGTLALFASLYLAQRRGFDVGTLFGQCGMMQRTGLPCPTCWMTRSVLAFARGDLIAAYSMQPAAAFLCTLLVIGAFFAFLTSVFGVYFSALDRLVAEIRIRHIALGLLVILAAGWAVTLARALAARI
;
A
#
# COMPACT_ATOMS: atom_id res chain seq x y z
N MET A 1 18.63 1.95 20.16
CA MET A 1 18.14 1.85 21.56
C MET A 1 16.74 1.25 21.56
N ARG A 2 16.52 0.15 22.29
CA ARG A 2 15.22 -0.54 22.43
C ARG A 2 14.55 -0.05 23.72
N ARG A 3 13.32 0.47 23.66
CA ARG A 3 12.52 0.83 24.84
C ARG A 3 11.47 -0.25 25.08
N ARG A 4 11.14 -0.56 26.34
CA ARG A 4 9.99 -1.42 26.64
C ARG A 4 8.69 -0.70 26.24
N ALA A 5 7.85 -1.36 25.44
CA ALA A 5 6.56 -0.82 25.03
C ALA A 5 5.58 -0.80 26.22
N THR A 6 4.83 0.30 26.36
CA THR A 6 3.74 0.37 27.34
C THR A 6 2.57 -0.54 26.94
N ALA A 7 1.72 -0.95 27.89
CA ALA A 7 0.56 -1.79 27.60
C ALA A 7 -0.38 -1.17 26.54
N ARG A 8 -0.53 0.16 26.54
CA ARG A 8 -1.31 0.89 25.52
C ARG A 8 -0.67 0.79 24.13
N GLN A 9 0.64 0.97 24.02
CA GLN A 9 1.36 0.85 22.74
C GLN A 9 1.27 -0.58 22.17
N ARG A 10 1.34 -1.60 23.03
CA ARG A 10 1.16 -3.00 22.60
C ARG A 10 -0.25 -3.26 22.06
N LYS A 11 -1.29 -2.73 22.71
CA LYS A 11 -2.67 -2.83 22.23
C LYS A 11 -2.86 -2.15 20.87
N ILE A 12 -2.35 -0.94 20.70
CA ILE A 12 -2.42 -0.21 19.42
C ILE A 12 -1.70 -0.99 18.32
N ALA A 13 -0.48 -1.47 18.59
CA ALA A 13 0.29 -2.25 17.64
C ALA A 13 -0.41 -3.57 17.26
N ALA A 14 -1.05 -4.24 18.23
CA ALA A 14 -1.85 -5.43 17.97
C ALA A 14 -3.05 -5.15 17.05
N VAL A 15 -3.76 -4.03 17.27
CA VAL A 15 -4.90 -3.62 16.43
C VAL A 15 -4.43 -3.30 15.01
N ILE A 16 -3.31 -2.59 14.84
CA ILE A 16 -2.75 -2.29 13.52
C ILE A 16 -2.37 -3.57 12.80
N ALA A 17 -1.59 -4.44 13.44
CA ALA A 17 -1.15 -5.70 12.83
C ALA A 17 -2.34 -6.61 12.45
N ALA A 18 -3.31 -6.77 13.36
CA ALA A 18 -4.50 -7.56 13.11
C ALA A 18 -5.38 -6.94 12.01
N GLY A 19 -5.55 -5.61 12.00
CA GLY A 19 -6.31 -4.89 10.99
C GLY A 19 -5.71 -5.02 9.59
N THR A 20 -4.38 -4.86 9.47
CA THR A 20 -3.68 -5.07 8.20
C THR A 20 -3.79 -6.52 7.72
N LEU A 21 -3.62 -7.48 8.62
CA LEU A 21 -3.76 -8.90 8.28
C LEU A 21 -5.19 -9.23 7.83
N ALA A 22 -6.20 -8.73 8.55
CA ALA A 22 -7.60 -8.91 8.20
C ALA A 22 -7.95 -8.27 6.84
N LEU A 23 -7.40 -7.10 6.54
CA LEU A 23 -7.56 -6.44 5.24
C LEU A 23 -7.02 -7.32 4.11
N PHE A 24 -5.77 -7.75 4.16
CA PHE A 24 -5.21 -8.56 3.08
C PHE A 24 -5.84 -9.95 3.01
N ALA A 25 -6.16 -10.57 4.15
CA ALA A 25 -6.84 -11.87 4.19
C ALA A 25 -8.25 -11.79 3.61
N SER A 26 -9.02 -10.73 3.90
CA SER A 26 -10.36 -10.54 3.34
C SER A 26 -10.31 -10.31 1.83
N LEU A 27 -9.36 -9.51 1.33
CA LEU A 27 -9.15 -9.32 -0.11
C LEU A 27 -8.78 -10.62 -0.81
N TYR A 28 -7.85 -11.38 -0.23
CA TYR A 28 -7.45 -12.69 -0.75
C TYR A 28 -8.62 -13.68 -0.81
N LEU A 29 -9.40 -13.76 0.27
CA LEU A 29 -10.55 -14.66 0.36
C LEU A 29 -11.68 -14.24 -0.58
N ALA A 30 -11.94 -12.93 -0.71
CA ALA A 30 -12.91 -12.39 -1.65
C ALA A 30 -12.56 -12.80 -3.09
N GLN A 31 -11.30 -12.64 -3.48
CA GLN A 31 -10.84 -13.05 -4.82
C GLN A 31 -10.92 -14.56 -5.02
N ARG A 32 -10.58 -15.36 -4.01
CA ARG A 32 -10.73 -16.84 -4.05
C ARG A 32 -12.18 -17.28 -4.26
N ARG A 33 -13.15 -16.50 -3.77
CA ARG A 33 -14.58 -16.73 -4.01
C ARG A 33 -15.07 -16.17 -5.36
N GLY A 34 -14.17 -15.69 -6.22
CA GLY A 34 -14.50 -15.15 -7.53
C GLY A 34 -14.96 -13.70 -7.52
N PHE A 35 -14.81 -12.98 -6.40
CA PHE A 35 -15.16 -11.57 -6.31
C PHE A 35 -14.06 -10.71 -6.94
N ASP A 36 -14.26 -10.28 -8.18
CA ASP A 36 -13.39 -9.31 -8.83
C ASP A 36 -13.88 -7.89 -8.53
N VAL A 37 -13.27 -7.24 -7.55
CA VAL A 37 -13.51 -5.80 -7.28
C VAL A 37 -13.24 -4.93 -8.52
N GLY A 38 -12.41 -5.38 -9.45
CA GLY A 38 -12.17 -4.71 -10.72
C GLY A 38 -13.37 -4.71 -11.67
N THR A 39 -14.31 -5.66 -11.55
CA THR A 39 -15.55 -5.67 -12.33
C THR A 39 -16.64 -4.82 -11.66
N LEU A 40 -16.64 -4.69 -10.33
CA LEU A 40 -17.57 -3.79 -9.63
C LEU A 40 -17.37 -2.32 -9.97
N PHE A 41 -16.12 -1.86 -10.06
CA PHE A 41 -15.81 -0.44 -10.29
C PHE A 41 -15.60 -0.08 -11.76
N GLY A 42 -15.60 -1.07 -12.67
CA GLY A 42 -15.42 -0.86 -14.10
C GLY A 42 -14.08 -0.19 -14.47
N GLN A 43 -14.00 0.32 -15.71
CA GLN A 43 -12.89 1.19 -16.12
C GLN A 43 -13.07 2.60 -15.56
N CYS A 44 -11.97 3.24 -15.15
CA CYS A 44 -11.99 4.62 -14.66
C CYS A 44 -12.65 5.57 -15.67
N GLY A 45 -13.60 6.41 -15.22
CA GLY A 45 -14.31 7.35 -16.09
C GLY A 45 -13.39 8.34 -16.82
N MET A 46 -12.25 8.71 -16.23
CA MET A 46 -11.23 9.51 -16.92
C MET A 46 -10.63 8.74 -18.09
N MET A 47 -10.25 7.47 -17.89
CA MET A 47 -9.71 6.62 -18.96
C MET A 47 -10.74 6.38 -20.07
N GLN A 48 -12.03 6.27 -19.74
CA GLN A 48 -13.09 6.13 -20.75
C GLN A 48 -13.27 7.41 -21.59
N ARG A 49 -13.16 8.60 -20.97
CA ARG A 49 -13.40 9.88 -21.65
C ARG A 49 -12.18 10.41 -22.39
N THR A 50 -10.99 10.31 -21.81
CA THR A 50 -9.75 10.89 -22.37
C THR A 50 -8.86 9.83 -23.02
N GLY A 51 -9.09 8.55 -22.73
CA GLY A 51 -8.20 7.47 -23.15
C GLY A 51 -6.84 7.48 -22.44
N LEU A 52 -6.67 8.30 -21.39
CA LEU A 52 -5.43 8.44 -20.63
C LEU A 52 -5.60 7.89 -19.20
N PRO A 53 -4.61 7.17 -18.66
CA PRO A 53 -4.65 6.70 -17.28
C PRO A 53 -4.53 7.87 -16.30
N CYS A 54 -5.36 7.88 -15.26
CA CYS A 54 -5.27 8.84 -14.16
C CYS A 54 -4.17 8.41 -13.16
N PRO A 55 -3.71 9.30 -12.25
CA PRO A 55 -2.65 8.96 -11.29
C PRO A 55 -3.00 7.79 -10.36
N THR A 56 -4.28 7.47 -10.23
CA THR A 56 -4.77 6.34 -9.43
C THR A 56 -5.35 5.21 -10.29
N CYS A 57 -5.15 5.25 -11.62
CA CYS A 57 -5.55 4.14 -12.49
C CYS A 57 -4.80 2.87 -12.08
N TRP A 58 -5.50 1.73 -12.14
CA TRP A 58 -4.97 0.40 -11.83
C TRP A 58 -4.51 0.17 -10.39
N MET A 59 -4.68 1.14 -9.49
CA MET A 59 -4.29 1.03 -8.09
C MET A 59 -4.98 -0.16 -7.41
N THR A 60 -6.30 -0.29 -7.56
CA THR A 60 -7.07 -1.42 -7.01
C THR A 60 -6.60 -2.76 -7.57
N ARG A 61 -6.30 -2.84 -8.88
CA ARG A 61 -5.81 -4.09 -9.50
C ARG A 61 -4.41 -4.46 -9.02
N SER A 62 -3.54 -3.48 -8.78
CA SER A 62 -2.23 -3.69 -8.20
C SER A 62 -2.32 -4.20 -6.75
N VAL A 63 -3.17 -3.59 -5.92
CA VAL A 63 -3.42 -4.07 -4.53
C VAL A 63 -3.95 -5.50 -4.53
N LEU A 64 -4.83 -5.84 -5.47
CA LEU A 64 -5.37 -7.18 -5.64
C LEU A 64 -4.36 -8.20 -6.16
N ALA A 65 -3.40 -7.80 -6.98
CA ALA A 65 -2.28 -8.66 -7.37
C ALA A 65 -1.33 -8.88 -6.18
N PHE A 66 -1.06 -7.81 -5.43
CA PHE A 66 -0.25 -7.87 -4.21
C PHE A 66 -0.86 -8.80 -3.16
N ALA A 67 -2.17 -8.70 -2.93
CA ALA A 67 -2.91 -9.57 -2.00
C ALA A 67 -2.86 -11.06 -2.39
N ARG A 68 -2.73 -11.37 -3.69
CA ARG A 68 -2.56 -12.74 -4.20
C ARG A 68 -1.13 -13.27 -4.05
N GLY A 69 -0.18 -12.42 -3.68
CA GLY A 69 1.24 -12.73 -3.67
C GLY A 69 1.94 -12.53 -5.02
N ASP A 70 1.25 -12.01 -6.04
CA ASP A 70 1.84 -11.67 -7.33
C ASP A 70 2.45 -10.26 -7.29
N LEU A 71 3.62 -10.18 -6.65
CA LEU A 71 4.35 -8.92 -6.46
C LEU A 71 4.81 -8.34 -7.79
N ILE A 72 5.27 -9.19 -8.72
CA ILE A 72 5.77 -8.74 -10.03
C ILE A 72 4.64 -8.08 -10.80
N ALA A 73 3.46 -8.70 -10.85
CA ALA A 73 2.31 -8.09 -11.50
C ALA A 73 1.85 -6.81 -10.79
N ALA A 74 1.88 -6.77 -9.45
CA ALA A 74 1.49 -5.58 -8.68
C ALA A 74 2.37 -4.35 -9.01
N TYR A 75 3.70 -4.52 -8.96
CA TYR A 75 4.66 -3.47 -9.31
C TYR A 75 4.59 -3.11 -10.79
N SER A 76 4.35 -4.08 -11.66
CA SER A 76 4.20 -3.84 -13.09
C SER A 76 2.93 -3.07 -13.43
N MET A 77 1.83 -3.23 -12.67
CA MET A 77 0.59 -2.51 -12.94
C MET A 77 0.63 -1.07 -12.43
N GLN A 78 0.98 -0.89 -11.16
CA GLN A 78 1.02 0.43 -10.51
C GLN A 78 2.07 0.38 -9.40
N PRO A 79 3.32 0.81 -9.67
CA PRO A 79 4.42 0.68 -8.72
C PRO A 79 4.17 1.49 -7.44
N ALA A 80 3.47 2.62 -7.52
CA ALA A 80 3.11 3.41 -6.34
C ALA A 80 2.21 2.62 -5.37
N ALA A 81 1.22 1.89 -5.88
CA ALA A 81 0.31 1.09 -5.08
C ALA A 81 1.04 -0.08 -4.41
N ALA A 82 1.86 -0.80 -5.18
CA ALA A 82 2.65 -1.90 -4.66
C ALA A 82 3.63 -1.45 -3.58
N PHE A 83 4.30 -0.30 -3.77
CA PHE A 83 5.18 0.28 -2.77
C PHE A 83 4.44 0.63 -1.46
N LEU A 84 3.25 1.25 -1.55
CA LEU A 84 2.43 1.54 -0.38
C LEU A 84 1.97 0.26 0.35
N CYS A 85 1.61 -0.79 -0.37
CA CYS A 85 1.29 -2.09 0.23
C CYS A 85 2.49 -2.69 0.96
N THR A 86 3.68 -2.63 0.35
CA THR A 86 4.93 -3.08 0.96
C THR A 86 5.23 -2.31 2.25
N LEU A 87 5.10 -0.98 2.26
CA LEU A 87 5.26 -0.17 3.46
C LEU A 87 4.25 -0.54 4.56
N LEU A 88 3.00 -0.80 4.17
CA LEU A 88 1.95 -1.21 5.11
C LEU A 88 2.27 -2.57 5.75
N VAL A 89 2.71 -3.54 4.96
CA VAL A 89 3.11 -4.87 5.46
C VAL A 89 4.33 -4.78 6.37
N ILE A 90 5.34 -4.00 6.01
CA ILE A 90 6.52 -3.76 6.86
C ILE A 90 6.09 -3.10 8.18
N GLY A 91 5.22 -2.09 8.14
CA GLY A 91 4.66 -1.45 9.32
C GLY A 91 3.91 -2.43 10.22
N ALA A 92 3.07 -3.28 9.63
CA ALA A 92 2.35 -4.33 10.35
C ALA A 92 3.29 -5.38 10.97
N PHE A 93 4.38 -5.75 10.28
CA PHE A 93 5.40 -6.65 10.81
C PHE A 93 6.10 -6.07 12.04
N PHE A 94 6.52 -4.80 11.99
CA PHE A 94 7.09 -4.13 13.16
C PHE A 94 6.07 -3.97 14.29
N ALA A 95 4.82 -3.67 13.97
CA ALA A 95 3.74 -3.59 14.96
C ALA A 95 3.50 -4.95 15.64
N PHE A 96 3.54 -6.04 14.85
CA PHE A 96 3.47 -7.40 15.38
C PHE A 96 4.64 -7.71 16.32
N LEU A 97 5.88 -7.39 15.93
CA LEU A 97 7.06 -7.57 16.79
C LEU A 97 6.93 -6.78 18.09
N THR A 98 6.43 -5.54 18.05
CA THR A 98 6.19 -4.73 19.24
C THR A 98 5.09 -5.33 20.12
N SER A 99 4.05 -5.91 19.54
CA SER A 99 2.97 -6.59 20.29
C SER A 99 3.47 -7.83 21.02
N VAL A 100 4.20 -8.71 20.31
CA VAL A 100 4.68 -10.01 20.81
C VAL A 100 5.87 -9.84 21.76
N PHE A 101 6.93 -9.17 21.31
CA PHE A 101 8.18 -9.07 22.08
C PHE A 101 8.21 -7.89 23.05
N GLY A 102 7.23 -6.98 22.99
CA GLY A 102 7.22 -5.78 23.83
C GLY A 102 8.37 -4.82 23.55
N VAL A 103 9.07 -5.00 22.43
CA VAL A 103 10.19 -4.15 22.00
C VAL A 103 9.63 -3.00 21.18
N TYR A 104 9.71 -1.79 21.73
CA TYR A 104 9.38 -0.57 21.02
C TYR A 104 10.65 -0.03 20.35
N PHE A 105 10.63 0.06 19.03
CA PHE A 105 11.69 0.69 18.26
C PHE A 105 11.51 2.20 18.32
N SER A 106 12.14 2.85 19.30
CA SER A 106 12.14 4.32 19.41
C SER A 106 12.77 5.00 18.19
N ALA A 107 13.53 4.27 17.37
CA ALA A 107 14.05 4.77 16.10
C ALA A 107 12.96 4.96 15.04
N LEU A 108 11.93 4.11 15.01
CA LEU A 108 10.79 4.26 14.10
C LEU A 108 9.93 5.47 14.50
N ASP A 109 9.67 5.61 15.80
CA ASP A 109 8.94 6.77 16.34
C ASP A 109 9.73 8.06 16.11
N ARG A 110 11.04 8.06 16.35
CA ARG A 110 11.90 9.20 16.06
C ARG A 110 11.94 9.50 14.57
N LEU A 111 12.05 8.51 13.69
CA LEU A 111 12.00 8.72 12.25
C LEU A 111 10.65 9.31 11.81
N VAL A 112 9.53 8.80 12.33
CA VAL A 112 8.18 9.31 12.00
C VAL A 112 7.93 10.70 12.61
N ALA A 113 8.44 10.97 13.81
CA ALA A 113 8.30 12.25 14.50
C ALA A 113 9.22 13.34 13.93
N GLU A 114 10.44 12.98 13.52
CA GLU A 114 11.41 13.86 12.87
C GLU A 114 10.99 14.18 11.44
N ILE A 115 10.41 13.20 10.73
CA ILE A 115 9.81 13.40 9.41
C ILE A 115 8.50 14.17 9.60
N ARG A 116 8.61 15.50 9.54
CA ARG A 116 7.46 16.42 9.48
C ARG A 116 6.47 15.93 8.43
N ILE A 117 5.16 15.99 8.73
CA ILE A 117 4.07 15.52 7.86
C ILE A 117 4.16 16.04 6.41
N ARG A 118 4.77 17.22 6.22
CA ARG A 118 5.09 17.79 4.90
C ARG A 118 6.01 16.90 4.05
N HIS A 119 7.02 16.26 4.65
CA HIS A 119 7.92 15.35 3.94
C HIS A 119 7.25 14.03 3.61
N ILE A 120 6.36 13.52 4.47
CA ILE A 120 5.54 12.34 4.16
C ILE A 120 4.62 12.66 2.98
N ALA A 121 3.93 13.79 3.03
CA ALA A 121 3.05 14.24 1.96
C ALA A 121 3.81 14.47 0.64
N LEU A 122 4.98 15.12 0.70
CA LEU A 122 5.84 15.31 -0.46
C LEU A 122 6.33 13.97 -1.02
N GLY A 123 6.81 13.07 -0.16
CA GLY A 123 7.26 11.73 -0.57
C GLY A 123 6.13 10.92 -1.22
N LEU A 124 4.93 10.94 -0.63
CA LEU A 124 3.75 10.31 -1.21
C LEU A 124 3.40 10.91 -2.57
N LEU A 125 3.46 12.24 -2.71
CA LEU A 125 3.22 12.94 -3.96
C LEU A 125 4.27 12.58 -5.02
N VAL A 126 5.54 12.48 -4.66
CA VAL A 126 6.61 12.03 -5.55
C VAL A 126 6.39 10.58 -5.98
N ILE A 127 6.04 9.67 -5.05
CA ILE A 127 5.77 8.26 -5.36
C ILE A 127 4.57 8.13 -6.31
N LEU A 128 3.50 8.88 -6.05
CA LEU A 128 2.31 8.90 -6.91
C LEU A 128 2.63 9.49 -8.29
N ALA A 129 3.36 10.60 -8.35
CA ALA A 129 3.76 11.23 -9.61
C ALA A 129 4.69 10.32 -10.42
N ALA A 130 5.67 9.68 -9.79
CA ALA A 130 6.58 8.75 -10.44
C ALA A 130 5.86 7.49 -10.93
N GLY A 131 4.97 6.90 -10.12
CA GLY A 131 4.18 5.75 -10.54
C GLY A 131 3.22 6.08 -11.67
N TRP A 132 2.61 7.27 -11.63
CA TRP A 132 1.80 7.76 -12.73
C TRP A 132 2.62 7.99 -14.01
N ALA A 133 3.80 8.60 -13.90
CA ALA A 133 4.68 8.83 -15.04
C ALA A 133 5.03 7.53 -15.78
N VAL A 134 5.33 6.44 -15.04
CA VAL A 134 5.56 5.11 -15.64
C VAL A 134 4.31 4.60 -16.35
N THR A 135 3.14 4.73 -15.73
CA THR A 135 1.87 4.26 -16.30
C THR A 135 1.50 5.06 -17.56
N LEU A 136 1.72 6.36 -17.53
CA LEU A 136 1.48 7.28 -18.63
C LEU A 136 2.44 7.04 -19.79
N ALA A 137 3.75 6.89 -19.50
CA ALA A 137 4.76 6.58 -20.50
C ALA A 137 4.43 5.28 -21.25
N ARG A 138 3.97 4.25 -20.53
CA ARG A 138 3.54 2.98 -21.15
C ARG A 138 2.27 3.12 -21.99
N ALA A 139 1.30 3.90 -21.52
CA ALA A 139 0.08 4.18 -22.28
C ALA A 139 0.35 4.99 -23.56
N LEU A 140 1.31 5.91 -23.53
CA LEU A 140 1.76 6.67 -24.69
C LEU A 140 2.55 5.78 -25.66
N ALA A 141 3.49 4.97 -25.16
CA ALA A 141 4.27 4.05 -25.97
C ALA A 141 3.41 3.00 -26.70
N ALA A 142 2.29 2.58 -26.11
CA ALA A 142 1.36 1.64 -26.74
C ALA A 142 0.47 2.27 -27.83
N ARG A 143 0.50 3.61 -28.01
CA ARG A 143 -0.24 4.34 -29.04
C ARG A 143 0.60 4.70 -30.28
N ILE A 144 1.92 4.54 -30.20
CA ILE A 144 2.89 4.79 -31.28
C ILE A 144 3.17 3.46 -31.97
#